data_AF-U3A0D8-F1
#
_entry.id   AF-U3A0D8-F1
#
_cell.length_a   1.000
_cell.length_b   1.000
_cell.length_c   1.000
_cell.angle_alpha   90.00
_cell.angle_beta   90.00
_cell.angle_gamma   90.00
#
_symmetry.space_group_name_H-M   'P 1'
#
loop_
_entity.id
_entity.type
_entity.pdbx_description
1 polymer ?
#
loop_
_entity_poly.entity_id
_entity_poly.type
_entity_poly.pdbx_seq_one_letter_code
_entity_poly.pdbx_strand_id
1 'polypeptide(L)' 'MLPVKTDAQQLVLLIVEHARQGVPDPYIIAEALPDYSIHHVAFVIEQLAQLPYPDLSQLI' A
#
# COMPACT_ATOMS: atom_id res chain seq x y z
N MET A 1 -13.71 -16.78 -0.70
CA MET A 1 -13.49 -15.40 -0.24
C MET A 1 -12.26 -15.43 0.66
N LEU A 2 -11.12 -14.89 0.21
CA LEU A 2 -9.94 -14.82 1.07
C LEU A 2 -10.28 -13.95 2.28
N PRO A 3 -10.12 -14.43 3.52
CA PRO A 3 -10.17 -13.55 4.67
C PRO A 3 -8.94 -12.66 4.55
N VAL A 4 -9.13 -11.45 4.04
CA VAL A 4 -8.16 -10.37 4.21
C VAL A 4 -8.09 -10.18 5.72
N LYS A 5 -7.13 -10.87 6.36
CA LYS A 5 -6.82 -10.74 7.78
C LYS A 5 -6.74 -9.24 8.05
N THR A 6 -7.31 -8.82 9.17
CA THR A 6 -7.40 -7.42 9.62
C THR A 6 -6.07 -6.65 9.48
N ASP A 7 -4.93 -7.35 9.55
CA ASP A 7 -3.58 -6.82 9.28
C ASP A 7 -3.43 -6.20 7.88
N ALA A 8 -3.96 -6.85 6.84
CA ALA A 8 -3.85 -6.34 5.46
C ALA A 8 -4.65 -5.05 5.23
N GLN A 9 -5.66 -4.74 6.07
CA GLN A 9 -6.30 -3.43 6.04
C GLN A 9 -5.36 -2.32 6.53
N GLN A 10 -4.51 -2.58 7.53
CA GLN A 10 -3.57 -1.59 8.05
C GLN A 10 -2.51 -1.24 7.00
N LEU A 11 -1.98 -2.25 6.30
CA LEU A 11 -1.04 -2.03 5.19
C LEU A 11 -1.65 -1.16 4.09
N VAL A 12 -2.86 -1.48 3.64
CA VAL A 12 -3.54 -0.72 2.58
C VAL A 12 -3.84 0.70 3.03
N LEU A 13 -4.32 0.90 4.27
CA LEU A 13 -4.57 2.24 4.81
C LEU A 13 -3.31 3.09 4.84
N LEU A 14 -2.19 2.53 5.30
CA LEU A 14 -0.93 3.25 5.39
C LEU A 14 -0.38 3.59 3.99
N ILE A 15 -0.49 2.67 3.04
CA ILE A 15 -0.13 2.94 1.63
C ILE A 15 -0.97 4.09 1.08
N VAL A 16 -2.29 4.08 1.32
CA VAL A 16 -3.20 5.15 0.85
C VAL A 16 -2.92 6.49 1.53
N GLU A 17 -2.52 6.49 2.80
CA GLU A 17 -2.15 7.72 3.52
C GLU A 17 -0.88 8.34 2.95
N HIS A 18 0.16 7.53 2.74
CA HIS A 18 1.41 7.97 2.09
C HIS A 18 1.15 8.42 0.64
N ALA A 19 0.28 7.71 -0.08
CA ALA A 19 -0.16 8.06 -1.41
C ALA A 19 -0.83 9.44 -1.49
N ARG A 20 -1.52 9.89 -0.44
CA ARG A 20 -2.09 11.26 -0.40
C ARG A 20 -1.03 12.35 -0.23
N GLN A 21 0.13 12.01 0.32
CA GLN A 21 1.24 12.93 0.56
C GLN A 21 2.26 12.93 -0.59
N GLY A 22 2.18 11.96 -1.50
CA GLY A 22 3.08 11.80 -2.64
C GLY A 22 3.17 10.33 -3.05
N VAL A 23 4.22 9.97 -3.80
CA VAL A 23 4.43 8.57 -4.20
C VAL A 23 4.74 7.72 -2.94
N PRO A 24 3.96 6.65 -2.65
CA PRO A 24 4.21 5.82 -1.48
C PRO A 24 5.53 5.06 -1.65
N ASP A 25 6.45 5.23 -0.69
CA ASP A 25 7.74 4.53 -0.68
C ASP A 25 7.61 3.19 0.09
N PRO A 26 7.84 2.04 -0.56
CA PRO A 26 7.75 0.74 0.08
C PRO A 26 8.76 0.54 1.23
N TYR A 27 9.89 1.24 1.24
CA TYR A 27 10.84 1.19 2.35
C TYR A 27 10.26 1.84 3.60
N ILE A 28 9.74 3.05 3.47
CA ILE A 28 9.16 3.80 4.60
C ILE A 28 7.97 3.04 5.20
N ILE A 29 7.13 2.46 4.34
CA ILE A 29 5.94 1.71 4.77
C ILE A 29 6.34 0.38 5.44
N ALA A 30 7.39 -0.29 4.96
CA ALA A 30 7.92 -1.50 5.60
C ALA A 30 8.63 -1.22 6.94
N GLU A 31 9.26 -0.06 7.10
CA GLU A 31 9.80 0.36 8.41
C GLU A 31 8.68 0.63 9.42
N ALA A 32 7.54 1.18 8.97
CA ALA A 32 6.38 1.44 9.81
C ALA A 32 5.59 0.16 10.17
N LEU A 33 5.64 -0.87 9.32
CA LEU A 33 4.98 -2.16 9.53
C LEU A 33 5.98 -3.32 9.35
N PRO A 34 6.80 -3.64 10.36
CA PRO A 34 7.87 -4.63 10.26
C PRO A 34 7.38 -6.07 10.02
N ASP A 35 6.09 -6.33 10.21
CA ASP A 35 5.44 -7.60 9.86
C ASP A 35 5.37 -7.84 8.33
N TYR A 36 5.59 -6.79 7.52
CA TYR A 36 5.61 -6.88 6.06
C TYR A 36 7.01 -6.66 5.49
N SER A 37 7.46 -7.61 4.68
CA SER A 37 8.65 -7.43 3.86
C SER A 37 8.46 -6.31 2.83
N ILE A 38 9.51 -5.54 2.55
CA ILE A 38 9.52 -4.48 1.50
C ILE A 38 8.97 -5.01 0.17
N HIS A 39 9.34 -6.23 -0.24
CA HIS A 39 8.83 -6.86 -1.45
C HIS A 39 7.31 -7.07 -1.44
N HIS A 40 6.73 -7.39 -0.28
CA HIS A 40 5.29 -7.54 -0.12
C HIS A 40 4.59 -6.18 -0.20
N VAL A 41 5.16 -5.16 0.44
CA VAL A 41 4.65 -3.79 0.38
C VAL A 41 4.67 -3.26 -1.06
N ALA A 42 5.78 -3.41 -1.77
CA ALA A 42 5.91 -2.99 -3.16
C ALA A 42 4.87 -3.69 -4.06
N PHE A 43 4.69 -5.00 -3.89
CA PHE A 43 3.65 -5.75 -4.59
C PHE A 43 2.25 -5.17 -4.34
N VAL A 44 1.92 -4.86 -3.08
CA VAL A 44 0.60 -4.29 -2.74
C VAL A 44 0.44 -2.88 -3.33
N ILE A 45 1.47 -2.04 -3.31
CA ILE A 45 1.45 -0.72 -3.97
C ILE A 45 1.14 -0.87 -5.47
N GLU A 46 1.83 -1.78 -6.16
CA GLU A 46 1.58 -2.03 -7.59
C GLU A 46 0.16 -2.54 -7.85
N GLN A 47 -0.34 -3.45 -7.01
CA GLN A 47 -1.72 -3.94 -7.12
C GLN A 47 -2.74 -2.81 -6.92
N LEU A 48 -2.51 -1.92 -5.94
CA LEU A 48 -3.38 -0.78 -5.68
C LEU A 48 -3.34 0.21 -6.85
N ALA A 49 -2.18 0.48 -7.44
CA ALA A 49 -2.04 1.36 -8.60
C ALA A 49 -2.77 0.85 -9.86
N GLN A 50 -2.96 -0.47 -9.98
CA GLN A 50 -3.69 -1.10 -11.08
C GLN A 50 -5.21 -1.12 -10.87
N LEU A 51 -5.69 -0.90 -9.64
CA LEU A 51 -7.12 -0.82 -9.37
C LEU A 51 -7.65 0.52 -9.92
N PRO A 52 -8.90 0.55 -10.43
CA PRO A 52 -9.52 1.76 -10.98
C PRO A 52 -9.95 2.69 -9.82
N TYR A 53 -9.03 3.05 -8.95
CA TYR A 53 -9.20 4.10 -7.96
C TYR A 53 -8.77 5.42 -8.59
N PRO A 54 -9.70 6.35 -8.85
CA PRO A 54 -9.38 7.66 -9.44
C PRO A 54 -8.40 8.46 -8.57
N ASP A 55 -8.37 8.21 -7.26
CA ASP A 55 -7.39 8.82 -6.34
C ASP A 55 -5.94 8.35 -6.57
N LEU A 56 -5.72 7.11 -7.05
CA LEU A 56 -4.37 6.59 -7.31
C LEU A 56 -3.88 6.90 -8.73
N SER A 57 -4.80 7.25 -9.65
CA SER A 57 -4.43 7.67 -11.01
C SER A 57 -3.70 9.02 -11.05
N GLN A 58 -3.68 9.77 -9.95
CA GLN A 58 -2.93 11.03 -9.82
C GLN A 58 -1.48 10.83 -9.32
N LEU A 59 -1.05 9.59 -9.08
CA LEU A 59 0.28 9.25 -8.52
C LEU A 59 1.36 8.91 -9.54
N ILE A 60 1.08 9.09 -10.83
CA ILE A 60 2.03 8.84 -11.94
C ILE A 60 2.23 10.10 -12.76
#